data_AF-G6YFE4-F1
#
_entry.id   AF-G6YFE4-F1
#
_cell.length_a   1.000
_cell.length_b   1.000
_cell.length_c   1.000
_cell.angle_alpha   90.00
_cell.angle_beta   90.00
_cell.angle_gamma   90.00
#
_symmetry.space_group_name_H-M   'P 1'
#
loop_
_entity.id
_entity.type
_entity.pdbx_description
1 polymer ?
#
loop_
_entity_poly.entity_id
_entity_poly.type
_entity_poly.pdbx_seq_one_letter_code
_entity_poly.pdbx_strand_id
1 'polypeptide(L)'
;MTRRSIAEELENAADRIADISRADLQIILRRAALMLRNVAGVPLDPMVADALDSIADEMNIGRSDLIQIVLREWLEANAYLPVRRIDEDSEMDGSA
;
A
#
# COMPACT_ATOMS: atom_id res chain seq x y z
N MET A 1 6.71 -0.23 17.21
CA MET A 1 5.42 -0.91 16.99
C MET A 1 5.35 -1.28 15.52
N THR A 2 5.23 -2.56 15.19
CA THR A 2 5.21 -3.06 13.80
C THR A 2 3.78 -3.39 13.39
N ARG A 3 3.53 -3.56 12.08
CA ARG A 3 2.21 -4.01 11.58
C ARG A 3 1.80 -5.34 12.22
N ARG A 4 2.74 -6.27 12.30
CA ARG A 4 2.58 -7.57 12.96
C ARG A 4 2.19 -7.42 14.43
N SER A 5 2.86 -6.56 15.20
CA SER A 5 2.55 -6.42 16.62
C SER A 5 1.16 -5.81 16.87
N ILE A 6 0.68 -4.90 16.00
CA ILE A 6 -0.71 -4.38 16.11
C ILE A 6 -1.73 -5.44 15.71
N ALA A 7 -1.45 -6.23 14.67
CA ALA A 7 -2.35 -7.30 14.26
C ALA A 7 -2.53 -8.33 15.39
N GLU A 8 -1.42 -8.76 16.01
CA GLU A 8 -1.43 -9.65 17.17
C GLU A 8 -2.18 -9.01 18.37
N GLU A 9 -2.02 -7.70 18.61
CA GLU A 9 -2.74 -6.99 19.69
C GLU A 9 -4.26 -6.93 19.43
N LEU A 10 -4.68 -6.72 18.19
CA LEU A 10 -6.09 -6.72 17.79
C LEU A 10 -6.72 -8.11 17.90
N GLU A 11 -6.02 -9.16 17.46
CA GLU A 11 -6.50 -10.55 17.52
C GLU A 11 -6.69 -10.99 18.97
N ASN A 12 -5.70 -10.73 19.84
CA ASN A 12 -5.78 -11.00 21.27
C ASN A 12 -6.88 -10.20 21.99
N ALA A 13 -7.24 -9.02 21.48
CA ALA A 13 -8.33 -8.20 22.01
C ALA A 13 -9.70 -8.71 21.53
N ALA A 14 -9.78 -9.24 20.31
CA ALA A 14 -10.98 -9.88 19.77
C ALA A 14 -11.30 -11.19 20.51
N ASP A 15 -10.29 -12.02 20.78
CA ASP A 15 -10.46 -13.29 21.52
C ASP A 15 -10.97 -13.09 22.94
N ARG A 16 -10.69 -11.92 23.54
CA ARG A 16 -11.05 -11.58 24.93
C ARG A 16 -11.97 -10.37 25.01
N ILE A 17 -12.79 -10.14 23.98
CA ILE A 17 -13.61 -8.93 23.85
C ILE A 17 -14.61 -8.74 24.99
N ALA A 18 -15.03 -9.84 25.64
CA ALA A 18 -15.91 -9.81 26.80
C ALA A 18 -15.20 -9.38 28.09
N ASP A 19 -13.89 -9.62 28.19
CA ASP A 19 -13.07 -9.39 29.39
C ASP A 19 -12.27 -8.08 29.33
N ILE A 20 -12.12 -7.50 28.14
CA ILE A 20 -11.37 -6.26 27.93
C ILE A 20 -12.19 -5.04 28.36
N SER A 21 -11.54 -4.09 29.05
CA SER A 21 -12.20 -2.84 29.38
C SER A 21 -12.46 -2.00 28.12
N ARG A 22 -13.56 -1.24 28.13
CA ARG A 22 -13.89 -0.31 27.04
C ARG A 22 -12.75 0.70 26.80
N ALA A 23 -12.06 1.13 27.86
CA ALA A 23 -10.96 2.09 27.75
C ALA A 23 -9.75 1.47 27.02
N ASP A 24 -9.38 0.25 27.38
CA ASP A 24 -8.25 -0.46 26.75
C ASP A 24 -8.54 -0.75 25.27
N LEU A 25 -9.77 -1.18 24.96
CA LEU A 25 -10.21 -1.39 23.58
C LEU A 25 -10.12 -0.10 22.76
N GLN A 26 -10.55 1.05 23.32
CA GLN A 26 -10.42 2.34 22.63
C GLN A 26 -8.97 2.71 22.32
N ILE A 27 -8.03 2.41 23.23
CA ILE A 27 -6.61 2.71 23.04
C ILE A 27 -6.03 1.81 21.95
N ILE A 28 -6.39 0.52 21.91
CA ILE A 28 -5.97 -0.42 20.86
C ILE A 28 -6.49 0.03 19.50
N LEU A 29 -7.79 0.32 19.39
CA LEU A 29 -8.42 0.76 18.14
C LEU A 29 -7.84 2.07 17.60
N ARG A 30 -7.54 3.04 18.47
CA ARG A 30 -6.87 4.29 18.05
C ARG A 30 -5.48 4.04 17.49
N ARG A 31 -4.70 3.16 18.12
CA ARG A 31 -3.35 2.79 17.66
C ARG A 31 -3.41 2.07 16.31
N ALA A 32 -4.35 1.14 16.16
CA ALA A 32 -4.60 0.47 14.89
C ALA A 32 -5.01 1.46 13.78
N ALA A 33 -5.95 2.37 14.06
CA ALA A 33 -6.40 3.37 13.11
C ALA A 33 -5.27 4.32 12.67
N LEU A 34 -4.42 4.76 13.61
CA LEU A 34 -3.23 5.56 13.29
C LEU A 34 -2.27 4.80 12.38
N MET A 35 -2.01 3.52 12.68
CA MET A 35 -1.13 2.69 11.86
C MET A 35 -1.70 2.48 10.46
N LEU A 36 -3.00 2.20 10.33
CA LEU A 36 -3.70 2.02 9.06
C LEU A 36 -3.72 3.30 8.23
N ARG A 37 -3.99 4.47 8.85
CA ARG A 37 -3.90 5.77 8.18
C ARG A 37 -2.48 6.08 7.70
N ASN A 38 -1.49 5.58 8.42
CA ASN A 38 -0.08 5.71 8.06
C ASN A 38 0.41 4.57 7.15
N VAL A 39 -0.47 3.67 6.69
CA VAL A 39 -0.18 2.83 5.52
C VAL A 39 -0.25 3.75 4.30
N ALA A 40 0.80 4.54 4.12
CA ALA A 40 1.05 5.32 2.91
C ALA A 40 1.42 4.35 1.79
N GLY A 41 0.43 3.62 1.29
CA GLY A 41 0.52 3.00 -0.02
C GLY A 41 0.32 4.08 -1.08
N VAL A 42 1.03 3.99 -2.20
CA VAL A 42 0.63 4.72 -3.40
C VAL A 42 -0.70 4.12 -3.84
N PRO A 43 -1.80 4.90 -3.94
CA PRO A 43 -3.04 4.36 -4.48
C PRO A 43 -2.78 3.91 -5.93
N LEU A 44 -3.06 2.65 -6.20
CA LEU A 44 -2.92 2.06 -7.52
C LEU A 44 -4.31 1.88 -8.12
N ASP A 45 -4.40 2.04 -9.43
CA ASP A 45 -5.58 1.61 -10.17
C ASP A 45 -5.85 0.11 -9.86
N PRO A 46 -7.12 -0.32 -9.68
CA PRO A 46 -7.44 -1.70 -9.34
C PRO A 46 -6.86 -2.73 -10.31
N MET A 47 -6.88 -2.45 -11.62
CA MET A 47 -6.34 -3.37 -12.62
C MET A 47 -4.82 -3.50 -12.50
N VAL A 48 -4.14 -2.39 -12.18
CA VAL A 48 -2.70 -2.39 -11.93
C VAL A 48 -2.36 -3.15 -10.64
N ALA A 49 -3.17 -2.96 -9.59
CA ALA A 49 -2.99 -3.66 -8.32
C ALA A 49 -3.12 -5.19 -8.48
N ASP A 50 -4.13 -5.65 -9.24
CA ASP A 50 -4.37 -7.07 -9.52
C ASP A 50 -3.25 -7.68 -10.38
N ALA A 51 -2.77 -6.95 -11.40
CA ALA A 51 -1.65 -7.38 -12.22
C ALA A 51 -0.37 -7.54 -11.38
N LEU A 52 -0.09 -6.60 -10.48
CA LEU A 52 1.05 -6.69 -9.56
C LEU A 52 0.92 -7.87 -8.58
N ASP A 53 -0.30 -8.19 -8.12
CA ASP A 53 -0.52 -9.39 -7.30
C ASP A 53 -0.21 -10.67 -8.07
N SER A 54 -0.76 -10.81 -9.28
CA SER A 54 -0.54 -12.00 -10.11
C SER A 54 0.95 -12.23 -10.39
N ILE A 55 1.71 -11.16 -10.66
CA ILE A 55 3.15 -11.26 -10.93
C ILE A 55 3.91 -11.57 -9.64
N ALA A 56 3.55 -10.93 -8.52
CA ALA A 56 4.21 -11.18 -7.24
C ALA A 56 4.03 -12.63 -6.79
N ASP A 57 2.83 -13.18 -6.98
CA ASP A 57 2.52 -14.59 -6.72
C ASP A 57 3.33 -15.53 -7.63
N GLU A 58 3.41 -15.24 -8.94
CA GLU A 58 4.21 -16.02 -9.89
C GLU A 58 5.71 -16.02 -9.52
N MET A 59 6.21 -14.87 -9.06
CA MET A 59 7.60 -14.71 -8.63
C MET A 59 7.85 -15.21 -7.20
N ASN A 60 6.81 -15.58 -6.46
CA ASN A 60 6.85 -15.97 -5.05
C ASN A 60 7.57 -14.93 -4.15
N ILE A 61 7.24 -13.65 -4.35
CA ILE A 61 7.74 -12.50 -3.56
C ILE A 61 6.59 -11.62 -3.07
N GLY A 62 6.85 -10.73 -2.12
CA GLY A 62 5.83 -9.77 -1.68
C GLY A 62 5.55 -8.70 -2.72
N ARG A 63 4.29 -8.25 -2.85
CA ARG A 63 3.91 -7.13 -3.74
C ARG A 63 4.77 -5.88 -3.52
N SER A 64 5.09 -5.56 -2.27
CA SER A 64 5.95 -4.42 -1.94
C SER A 64 7.39 -4.60 -2.44
N ASP A 65 7.90 -5.82 -2.46
CA ASP A 65 9.24 -6.13 -2.99
C ASP A 65 9.23 -6.04 -4.51
N LEU A 66 8.20 -6.58 -5.17
CA LEU A 66 7.99 -6.43 -6.61
C LEU A 66 7.94 -4.95 -7.03
N ILE A 67 7.16 -4.13 -6.33
CA ILE A 67 7.07 -2.69 -6.61
C ILE A 67 8.44 -2.01 -6.49
N GLN A 68 9.24 -2.37 -5.47
CA GLN A 68 10.58 -1.81 -5.32
C GLN A 68 11.54 -2.24 -6.44
N ILE A 69 11.46 -3.50 -6.89
CA ILE A 69 12.25 -4.02 -8.01
C ILE A 69 11.88 -3.25 -9.29
N VAL A 70 10.59 -3.20 -9.63
CA VAL A 70 10.10 -2.52 -10.84
C VAL A 70 10.47 -1.05 -10.85
N LEU A 71 10.28 -0.34 -9.73
CA LEU A 71 10.63 1.08 -9.65
C LEU A 71 12.15 1.32 -9.76
N ARG A 72 12.96 0.45 -9.17
CA ARG A 72 14.43 0.52 -9.29
C ARG A 72 14.84 0.35 -10.75
N GLU A 73 14.40 -0.73 -11.38
CA GLU A 73 14.75 -1.04 -12.78
C GLU A 73 14.26 0.05 -13.72
N TRP A 74 13.05 0.56 -13.51
CA TRP A 74 12.52 1.68 -14.28
C TRP A 74 13.39 2.93 -14.11
N LEU A 75 13.75 3.29 -12.87
CA LEU A 75 14.60 4.46 -12.62
C LEU A 75 16.00 4.28 -13.23
N GLU A 76 16.63 3.11 -13.11
CA GLU A 76 17.94 2.85 -13.72
C GLU A 76 17.89 2.98 -15.25
N ALA A 77 16.83 2.46 -15.87
CA ALA A 77 16.65 2.53 -17.32
C ALA A 77 16.15 3.89 -17.83
N ASN A 78 15.55 4.73 -16.98
CA ASN A 78 14.85 5.95 -17.41
C ASN A 78 15.29 7.23 -16.68
N ALA A 79 16.28 7.19 -15.77
CA ALA A 79 16.73 8.36 -15.00
C ALA A 79 17.25 9.53 -15.85
N TYR A 80 17.58 9.27 -17.12
CA TYR A 80 17.99 10.29 -18.07
C TYR A 80 16.83 10.96 -18.81
N LEU A 81 15.60 10.46 -18.67
CA LEU A 81 14.44 11.06 -19.33
C LEU A 81 14.07 12.38 -18.64
N PRO A 82 13.89 13.48 -19.40
CA PRO A 82 13.36 14.71 -18.85
C PRO A 82 12.02 14.42 -18.16
N VAL A 83 11.80 15.00 -16.98
CA VAL A 83 10.49 14.94 -16.31
C VAL A 83 9.46 15.56 -17.25
N ARG A 84 8.69 14.71 -17.95
CA ARG A 84 7.51 15.17 -18.66
C ARG A 84 6.56 15.67 -17.59
N ARG A 85 6.25 16.96 -17.60
CA ARG A 85 5.08 17.45 -16.89
C ARG A 85 3.89 16.73 -17.52
N ILE A 86 3.29 15.82 -16.77
CA ILE A 86 2.01 15.23 -17.13
C ILE A 86 1.02 16.38 -16.90
N ASP A 87 0.83 17.22 -17.91
CA ASP A 87 -0.27 18.17 -17.89
C ASP A 87 -1.54 17.31 -18.07
N GLU A 88 -2.33 17.19 -17.00
CA GLU A 88 -3.57 16.40 -16.95
C GLU A 88 -4.66 16.93 -17.92
N ASP A 89 -4.38 18.02 -18.65
CA ASP A 89 -5.31 18.75 -19.53
C ASP A 89 -4.94 18.73 -21.03
N SER A 90 -4.06 17.85 -21.51
CA SER A 90 -3.86 17.75 -22.97
C SER A 90 -5.02 17.01 -23.63
N GLU A 91 -6.11 17.75 -23.92
CA GLU A 91 -7.10 17.38 -24.93
C GLU A 91 -6.37 16.83 -26.16
N MET A 92 -6.72 15.60 -26.56
CA MET A 92 -6.30 15.08 -27.85
C MET A 92 -7.01 15.89 -28.94
N ASP A 93 -6.33 16.91 -29.47
CA ASP A 93 -6.73 17.52 -30.74
C ASP A 93 -6.35 16.55 -31.87
N GLY A 94 -7.23 15.60 -32.13
CA GLY A 94 -7.18 14.77 -33.31
C GLY A 94 -7.56 15.59 -34.53
N SER A 95 -6.58 16.02 -35.32
CA SER A 95 -6.84 16.44 -36.70
C SER A 95 -6.92 15.21 -37.61
N ALA A 96 -8.10 15.04 -38.22
CA ALA A 96 -8.40 14.10 -39.28
C ALA A 96 -7.76 14.51 -40.63
#